data_AF-A0A955WUG1-F1
#
_entry.id   AF-A0A955WUG1-F1
#
_cell.length_a   1.000
_cell.length_b   1.000
_cell.length_c   1.000
_cell.angle_alpha   90.00
_cell.angle_beta   90.00
_cell.angle_gamma   90.00
#
_symmetry.space_group_name_H-M   'P 1'
#
loop_
_entity.id
_entity.type
_entity.pdbx_description
1 polymer ?
#
loop_
_entity_poly.entity_id
_entity_poly.type
_entity_poly.pdbx_seq_one_letter_code
_entity_poly.pdbx_strand_id
1 'polypeptide(L)'
;FGASLDNNIICIVEKEIIAVADIADALKRKMKAHDAVELTGRDIKRLEQLIITPDNHVNRKYIGKDPHLIAADAGIRIPESTRLIFCEVEEAHPFVQHEMLMPVVGLVRVPDVDSAIDCAVRVEHGYGHTAVMHSTNIRALSRMARAVNCSIFVKNAPSAAGTGLNGEGYTSWTIASPTGEGMTCARHFARARRCVLHDAFRIV
;
A
#
# COMPACT_ATOMS: atom_id res chain seq x y z
N PHE A 1 0.60 12.39 0.08
CA PHE A 1 -0.69 11.67 0.02
C PHE A 1 -0.41 10.26 -0.48
N GLY A 2 -1.08 9.23 0.04
CA GLY A 2 -0.68 7.83 -0.13
C GLY A 2 -0.10 7.27 1.17
N ALA A 3 1.11 6.70 1.13
CA ALA A 3 1.79 6.04 2.25
C ALA A 3 1.79 6.85 3.57
N SER A 4 1.95 8.17 3.48
CA SER A 4 1.97 9.05 4.66
C SER A 4 0.59 9.46 5.19
N LEU A 5 -0.50 8.98 4.59
CA LEU A 5 -1.86 9.34 5.01
C LEU A 5 -2.16 8.65 6.34
N ASP A 6 -2.62 9.45 7.32
CA ASP A 6 -2.93 8.97 8.67
C ASP A 6 -1.81 8.11 9.27
N ASN A 7 -0.56 8.54 9.06
CA ASN A 7 0.66 7.84 9.49
C ASN A 7 0.69 6.35 9.12
N ASN A 8 0.19 6.02 7.91
CA ASN A 8 0.23 4.71 7.28
C ASN A 8 -0.70 3.64 7.90
N ILE A 9 -1.59 4.01 8.84
CA ILE A 9 -2.42 3.02 9.55
C ILE A 9 -3.59 2.48 8.71
N ILE A 10 -3.95 3.18 7.64
CA ILE A 10 -5.06 2.79 6.77
C ILE A 10 -4.65 1.55 5.95
N CYS A 11 -5.47 0.50 5.95
CA CYS A 11 -5.14 -0.77 5.28
C CYS A 11 -4.78 -0.64 3.79
N ILE A 12 -5.38 0.33 3.08
CA ILE A 12 -5.15 0.53 1.64
C ILE A 12 -3.89 1.35 1.30
N VAL A 13 -3.24 2.01 2.26
CA VAL A 13 -2.09 2.89 1.95
C VAL A 13 -0.86 2.08 1.59
N GLU A 14 -0.02 2.65 0.73
CA GLU A 14 1.17 1.98 0.20
C GLU A 14 2.14 1.63 1.34
N LYS A 15 2.63 0.38 1.36
CA LYS A 15 3.50 -0.18 2.41
C LYS A 15 4.94 -0.42 1.94
N GLU A 16 5.12 -0.56 0.63
CA GLU A 16 6.40 -0.69 -0.04
C GLU A 16 6.33 -0.12 -1.45
N ILE A 17 7.50 0.16 -2.02
CA ILE A 17 7.64 0.71 -3.37
C ILE A 17 8.50 -0.24 -4.18
N ILE A 18 8.04 -0.61 -5.37
CA ILE A 18 8.83 -1.37 -6.33
C ILE A 18 9.08 -0.47 -7.53
N ALA A 19 10.34 -0.13 -7.76
CA ALA A 19 10.74 0.85 -8.76
C ALA A 19 11.62 0.23 -9.83
N VAL A 20 11.24 0.40 -11.09
CA VAL A 20 12.10 0.04 -12.23
C VAL A 20 13.38 0.87 -12.20
N ALA A 21 14.52 0.23 -12.42
CA ALA A 21 15.86 0.80 -12.24
C ALA A 21 16.04 2.13 -12.96
N ASP A 22 15.54 2.23 -14.20
CA ASP A 22 15.63 3.43 -15.05
C ASP A 22 14.96 4.67 -14.45
N ILE A 23 13.98 4.50 -13.56
CA ILE A 23 13.25 5.61 -12.92
C ILE A 23 13.50 5.76 -11.43
N ALA A 24 14.17 4.78 -10.79
CA ALA A 24 14.28 4.72 -9.33
C ALA A 24 14.94 5.98 -8.74
N ASP A 25 16.06 6.45 -9.30
CA ASP A 25 16.74 7.64 -8.79
C ASP A 25 15.93 8.92 -9.01
N ALA A 26 15.21 9.01 -10.14
CA ALA A 26 14.33 10.14 -10.41
C ALA A 26 13.14 10.17 -9.45
N LEU A 27 12.56 9.00 -9.15
CA LEU A 27 11.49 8.82 -8.17
C LEU A 27 11.96 9.24 -6.78
N LYS A 28 13.10 8.73 -6.32
CA LYS A 28 13.69 9.09 -5.00
C LYS A 28 13.92 10.60 -4.87
N ARG A 29 14.40 11.28 -5.93
CA ARG A 29 14.52 12.74 -5.93
C ARG A 29 13.17 13.44 -5.78
N LYS A 30 12.13 12.97 -6.47
CA LYS A 30 10.78 13.54 -6.36
C LYS A 30 10.16 13.28 -4.99
N MET A 31 10.34 12.10 -4.43
CA MET A 31 9.90 11.79 -3.05
C MET A 31 10.53 12.76 -2.05
N LYS A 32 11.85 12.99 -2.16
CA LYS A 32 12.55 13.97 -1.30
C LYS A 32 12.06 15.40 -1.45
N ALA A 33 11.64 15.79 -2.66
CA ALA A 33 11.01 17.10 -2.91
C ALA A 33 9.58 17.22 -2.34
N HIS A 34 8.98 16.11 -1.89
CA HIS A 34 7.66 16.04 -1.29
C HIS A 34 7.71 15.56 0.17
N ASP A 35 8.69 16.06 0.91
CA ASP A 35 8.88 15.85 2.35
C ASP A 35 9.11 14.39 2.77
N ALA A 36 9.61 13.55 1.86
CA ALA A 36 10.11 12.22 2.22
C ALA A 36 11.61 12.27 2.54
N VAL A 37 12.08 11.47 3.48
CA VAL A 37 13.51 11.34 3.81
C VAL A 37 13.99 9.94 3.45
N GLU A 38 15.08 9.91 2.69
CA GLU A 38 15.80 8.67 2.41
C GLU A 38 16.80 8.40 3.54
N LEU A 39 16.69 7.23 4.18
CA LEU A 39 17.72 6.75 5.09
C LEU A 39 18.61 5.72 4.39
N THR A 40 19.89 5.75 4.72
CA THR A 40 20.91 4.90 4.08
C THR A 40 21.89 4.35 5.11
N GLY A 41 22.60 3.28 4.74
CA GLY A 41 23.72 2.76 5.52
C GLY A 41 23.34 2.36 6.95
N ARG A 42 24.02 2.95 7.94
CA ARG A 42 23.85 2.58 9.36
C ARG A 42 22.50 3.02 9.94
N ASP A 43 21.88 4.05 9.36
CA ASP A 43 20.61 4.58 9.87
C ASP A 43 19.44 3.63 9.56
N ILE A 44 19.50 2.88 8.45
CA ILE A 44 18.53 1.80 8.17
C ILE A 44 18.54 0.78 9.31
N LYS A 45 19.72 0.30 9.72
CA LYS A 45 19.86 -0.70 10.78
C LYS A 45 19.38 -0.20 12.14
N ARG A 46 19.66 1.07 12.48
CA ARG A 46 19.18 1.69 13.72
C ARG A 46 17.66 1.78 13.75
N LEU A 47 17.08 2.20 12.62
CA LEU A 47 15.64 2.27 12.48
C LEU A 47 15.01 0.87 12.58
N GLU A 48 15.56 -0.12 11.87
CA GLU A 48 15.12 -1.51 11.87
C GLU A 48 15.10 -2.10 13.28
N GLN A 49 16.19 -1.94 14.03
CA GLN A 49 16.30 -2.41 15.43
C GLN A 49 15.28 -1.76 16.38
N LEU A 50 14.79 -0.57 16.04
CA LEU A 50 13.78 0.12 16.83
C LEU A 50 12.37 -0.41 16.52
N ILE A 51 12.05 -0.55 15.23
CA ILE A 51 10.68 -0.81 14.76
C ILE A 51 10.38 -2.28 14.46
N ILE A 52 11.40 -3.14 14.46
CA ILE A 52 11.28 -4.59 14.38
C ILE A 52 11.81 -5.19 15.70
N THR A 53 11.02 -6.06 16.33
CA THR A 53 11.41 -6.74 17.56
C THR A 53 12.45 -7.84 17.29
N PRO A 54 13.19 -8.32 18.30
CA PRO A 54 14.13 -9.44 18.15
C PRO A 54 13.48 -10.72 17.60
N ASP A 55 12.17 -10.91 17.83
CA ASP A 55 11.38 -12.04 17.31
C ASP A 55 10.85 -11.81 15.88
N ASN A 56 11.36 -10.80 15.18
CA ASN A 56 10.96 -10.42 13.81
C ASN A 56 9.47 -10.04 13.68
N HIS A 57 8.95 -9.30 14.66
CA HIS A 57 7.60 -8.72 14.60
C HIS A 57 7.65 -7.19 14.56
N VAL A 58 6.60 -6.57 14.03
CA VAL A 58 6.43 -5.11 14.07
C VAL A 58 6.29 -4.63 15.52
N ASN A 59 7.09 -3.63 15.88
CA ASN A 59 7.02 -3.01 17.20
C ASN A 59 5.78 -2.10 17.31
N ARG A 60 4.75 -2.60 17.99
CA ARG A 60 3.46 -1.93 18.15
C ARG A 60 3.53 -0.53 18.79
N LYS A 61 4.61 -0.21 19.53
CA LYS A 61 4.81 1.12 20.12
C LYS A 61 4.83 2.23 19.07
N TYR A 62 5.28 1.92 17.85
CA TYR A 62 5.52 2.91 16.80
C TYR A 62 4.42 2.95 15.72
N ILE A 63 3.40 2.09 15.79
CA ILE A 63 2.27 2.09 14.85
C ILE A 63 1.58 3.47 14.86
N GLY A 64 1.40 4.06 13.67
CA GLY A 64 0.74 5.35 13.49
C GLY A 64 1.49 6.55 14.07
N LYS A 65 2.75 6.41 14.48
CA LYS A 65 3.55 7.52 15.00
C LYS A 65 4.19 8.34 13.89
N ASP A 66 4.43 9.61 14.19
CA ASP A 66 5.07 10.53 13.25
C ASP A 66 6.50 10.07 12.92
N PRO A 67 6.95 10.23 11.66
CA PRO A 67 8.27 9.78 11.25
C PRO A 67 9.40 10.49 12.01
N HIS A 68 9.19 11.76 12.39
CA HIS A 68 10.16 12.51 13.21
C HIS A 68 10.37 11.87 14.59
N LEU A 69 9.30 11.43 15.25
CA LEU A 69 9.39 10.74 16.54
C LEU A 69 10.10 9.39 16.40
N ILE A 70 9.72 8.60 15.38
CA ILE A 70 10.35 7.30 15.12
C ILE A 70 11.86 7.47 14.88
N ALA A 71 12.26 8.43 14.04
CA ALA A 71 13.66 8.69 13.74
C ALA A 71 14.43 9.20 14.97
N ALA A 72 13.83 10.11 15.76
CA ALA A 72 14.45 10.65 16.97
C ALA A 72 14.73 9.54 18.01
N ASP A 73 13.77 8.63 18.23
CA ASP A 73 13.94 7.46 19.11
C ASP A 73 15.03 6.49 18.60
N ALA A 74 15.28 6.45 17.28
CA ALA A 74 16.38 5.70 16.68
C ALA A 74 17.73 6.44 16.72
N GLY A 75 17.77 7.65 17.29
CA GLY A 75 18.96 8.51 17.33
C GLY A 75 19.31 9.15 15.97
N ILE A 76 18.33 9.27 15.06
CA ILE A 76 18.48 9.79 13.71
C ILE A 76 17.82 11.17 13.65
N ARG A 77 18.52 12.17 13.09
CA ARG A 77 17.97 13.53 12.92
C ARG A 77 17.40 13.69 11.52
N ILE A 78 16.12 14.02 11.44
CA ILE A 78 15.41 14.35 10.21
C ILE A 78 14.58 15.63 10.40
N PRO A 79 14.23 16.36 9.34
CA PRO A 79 13.36 17.54 9.44
C PRO A 79 12.00 17.19 10.08
N GLU A 80 11.45 18.07 10.91
CA GLU A 80 10.12 17.89 11.52
C GLU A 80 8.99 17.87 10.48
N SER A 81 9.20 18.50 9.32
CA SER A 81 8.24 18.48 8.21
C SER A 81 8.17 17.14 7.49
N THR A 82 9.04 16.17 7.83
CA THR A 82 9.08 14.87 7.17
C THR A 82 7.73 14.17 7.29
N ARG A 83 7.22 13.68 6.16
CA ARG A 83 5.95 12.94 6.09
C ARG A 83 6.12 11.44 5.90
N LEU A 84 7.27 11.02 5.38
CA LEU A 84 7.55 9.61 5.06
C LEU A 84 9.05 9.36 5.16
N ILE A 85 9.44 8.26 5.79
CA ILE A 85 10.79 7.72 5.70
C ILE A 85 10.76 6.61 4.65
N PHE A 86 11.76 6.57 3.77
CA PHE A 86 11.94 5.45 2.86
C PHE A 86 13.40 4.98 2.85
N CYS A 87 13.58 3.68 2.59
CA CYS A 87 14.88 3.03 2.55
C CYS A 87 14.97 2.18 1.28
N GLU A 88 15.99 2.42 0.44
CA GLU A 88 16.26 1.47 -0.66
C GLU A 88 16.88 0.20 -0.08
N VAL A 89 16.17 -0.93 -0.23
CA VAL A 89 16.48 -2.21 0.42
C VAL A 89 16.13 -3.38 -0.50
N GLU A 90 16.66 -4.56 -0.18
CA GLU A 90 16.30 -5.81 -0.87
C GLU A 90 14.86 -6.24 -0.56
N GLU A 91 14.27 -7.03 -1.46
CA GLU A 91 12.90 -7.55 -1.33
C GLU A 91 12.67 -8.25 0.02
N ALA A 92 13.64 -9.02 0.51
CA ALA A 92 13.55 -9.77 1.76
C ALA A 92 13.63 -8.91 3.04
N HIS A 93 13.86 -7.60 2.93
CA HIS A 93 14.02 -6.73 4.07
C HIS A 93 12.70 -6.59 4.87
N PRO A 94 12.74 -6.51 6.22
CA PRO A 94 11.54 -6.36 7.05
C PRO A 94 10.60 -5.22 6.65
N PHE A 95 11.14 -4.09 6.17
CA PHE A 95 10.34 -2.93 5.70
C PHE A 95 9.55 -3.17 4.41
N VAL A 96 9.77 -4.29 3.74
CA VAL A 96 9.02 -4.73 2.56
C VAL A 96 8.12 -5.91 2.93
N GLN A 97 8.61 -6.81 3.79
CA GLN A 97 7.91 -8.06 4.10
C GLN A 97 6.81 -7.89 5.15
N HIS A 98 6.94 -6.93 6.06
CA HIS A 98 5.95 -6.69 7.12
C HIS A 98 5.06 -5.50 6.81
N GLU A 99 3.77 -5.64 7.10
CA GLU A 99 2.85 -4.50 7.16
C GLU A 99 3.15 -3.66 8.40
N MET A 100 3.97 -2.62 8.25
CA MET A 100 4.48 -1.82 9.37
C MET A 100 3.41 -0.97 10.06
N LEU A 101 2.41 -0.47 9.30
CA LEU A 101 1.45 0.54 9.77
C LEU A 101 2.15 1.78 10.37
N MET A 102 3.28 2.16 9.75
CA MET A 102 4.13 3.28 10.13
C MET A 102 4.51 4.04 8.86
N PRO A 103 4.78 5.36 8.93
CA PRO A 103 5.24 6.13 7.78
C PRO A 103 6.73 5.85 7.46
N VAL A 104 7.06 4.56 7.34
CA VAL A 104 8.37 4.00 6.98
C VAL A 104 8.12 2.91 5.94
N VAL A 105 8.68 3.05 4.73
CA VAL A 105 8.47 2.10 3.63
C VAL A 105 9.78 1.64 3.00
N GLY A 106 9.85 0.37 2.60
CA GLY A 106 10.94 -0.12 1.75
C GLY A 106 10.77 0.31 0.29
N LEU A 107 11.88 0.58 -0.39
CA LEU A 107 11.92 0.74 -1.84
C LEU A 107 12.83 -0.36 -2.44
N VAL A 108 12.25 -1.22 -3.26
CA VAL A 108 12.97 -2.28 -3.98
C VAL A 108 13.21 -1.82 -5.41
N ARG A 109 14.48 -1.83 -5.84
CA ARG A 109 14.86 -1.53 -7.23
C ARG A 109 14.89 -2.83 -8.04
N VAL A 110 14.21 -2.85 -9.18
CA VAL A 110 14.12 -4.02 -10.07
C VAL A 110 14.51 -3.63 -11.51
N PRO A 111 15.01 -4.55 -12.34
CA PRO A 111 15.56 -4.19 -13.66
C PRO A 111 14.50 -3.68 -14.64
N ASP A 112 13.29 -4.25 -14.63
CA ASP A 112 12.22 -3.95 -15.59
C ASP A 112 10.82 -4.09 -14.99
N VAL A 113 9.81 -3.73 -15.78
CA VAL A 113 8.40 -3.74 -15.36
C VAL A 113 7.87 -5.15 -15.10
N ASP A 114 8.41 -6.17 -15.76
CA ASP A 114 7.94 -7.55 -15.57
C ASP A 114 8.44 -8.10 -14.25
N SER A 115 9.72 -7.84 -13.95
CA SER A 115 10.30 -8.08 -12.63
C SER A 115 9.58 -7.31 -11.53
N ALA A 116 9.12 -6.09 -11.81
CA ALA A 116 8.33 -5.29 -10.86
C ALA A 116 6.98 -5.93 -10.55
N ILE A 117 6.28 -6.42 -11.57
CA ILE A 117 4.99 -7.10 -11.41
C ILE A 117 5.18 -8.41 -10.63
N ASP A 118 6.20 -9.21 -10.96
CA ASP A 118 6.48 -10.46 -10.27
C ASP A 118 6.86 -10.22 -8.79
N CYS A 119 7.65 -9.18 -8.52
CA CYS A 119 7.97 -8.75 -7.16
C CYS A 119 6.72 -8.30 -6.41
N ALA A 120 5.85 -7.50 -7.03
CA ALA A 120 4.61 -7.01 -6.43
C ALA A 120 3.69 -8.17 -6.02
N VAL A 121 3.56 -9.19 -6.86
CA VAL A 121 2.76 -10.38 -6.55
C VAL A 121 3.33 -11.13 -5.34
N ARG A 122 4.66 -11.22 -5.21
CA ARG A 122 5.29 -11.91 -4.07
C ARG A 122 5.11 -11.15 -2.76
N VAL A 123 5.38 -9.83 -2.77
CA VAL A 123 5.32 -9.01 -1.54
C VAL A 123 3.90 -8.69 -1.08
N GLU A 124 2.90 -8.88 -1.93
CA GLU A 124 1.48 -8.80 -1.53
C GLU A 124 1.04 -10.02 -0.70
N HIS A 125 1.84 -11.09 -0.68
CA HIS A 125 1.61 -12.34 0.07
C HIS A 125 0.30 -13.08 -0.27
N GLY A 126 -0.39 -12.69 -1.34
CA GLY A 126 -1.67 -13.27 -1.74
C GLY A 126 -2.83 -12.85 -0.83
N TYR A 127 -2.71 -11.74 -0.11
CA TYR A 127 -3.80 -11.19 0.70
C TYR A 127 -4.99 -10.71 -0.15
N GLY A 128 -4.76 -10.39 -1.43
CA GLY A 128 -5.78 -9.88 -2.35
C GLY A 128 -6.40 -8.57 -1.88
N HIS A 129 -5.68 -7.73 -1.13
CA HIS A 129 -6.24 -6.53 -0.51
C HIS A 129 -6.15 -5.31 -1.42
N THR A 130 -4.96 -4.70 -1.52
CA THR A 130 -4.75 -3.47 -2.31
C THR A 130 -3.40 -3.48 -3.01
N ALA A 131 -3.39 -3.06 -4.28
CA ALA A 131 -2.16 -2.72 -4.98
C ALA A 131 -2.31 -1.42 -5.78
N VAL A 132 -1.19 -0.75 -6.04
CA VAL A 132 -1.13 0.51 -6.80
C VAL A 132 -0.08 0.39 -7.89
N MET A 133 -0.37 0.91 -9.09
CA MET A 133 0.60 1.01 -10.18
C MET A 133 0.62 2.40 -10.80
N HIS A 134 1.82 2.96 -10.94
CA HIS A 134 2.07 4.14 -11.75
C HIS A 134 2.70 3.73 -13.09
N SER A 135 1.93 3.82 -14.16
CA SER A 135 2.38 3.51 -15.52
C SER A 135 1.42 4.10 -16.56
N THR A 136 1.95 4.56 -17.69
CA THR A 136 1.14 4.96 -18.85
C THR A 136 0.95 3.81 -19.85
N ASN A 137 1.64 2.68 -19.66
CA ASN A 137 1.54 1.53 -20.54
C ASN A 137 0.33 0.67 -20.16
N ILE A 138 -0.72 0.74 -20.95
CA ILE A 138 -1.99 0.02 -20.73
C ILE A 138 -1.79 -1.50 -20.64
N ARG A 139 -0.84 -2.07 -21.39
CA ARG A 139 -0.57 -3.52 -21.34
C ARG A 139 0.05 -3.91 -20.01
N ALA A 140 0.96 -3.09 -19.48
CA ALA A 140 1.56 -3.33 -18.17
C ALA A 140 0.53 -3.15 -17.04
N LEU A 141 -0.30 -2.10 -17.10
CA LEU A 141 -1.41 -1.88 -16.17
C LEU A 141 -2.38 -3.08 -16.15
N SER A 142 -2.75 -3.59 -17.34
CA SER A 142 -3.63 -4.75 -17.47
C SER A 142 -2.98 -6.03 -16.94
N ARG A 143 -1.69 -6.24 -17.21
CA ARG A 143 -0.93 -7.40 -16.73
C ARG A 143 -0.85 -7.40 -15.20
N MET A 144 -0.45 -6.28 -14.59
CA MET A 144 -0.37 -6.16 -13.13
C MET A 144 -1.73 -6.38 -12.47
N ALA A 145 -2.79 -5.73 -12.98
CA ALA A 145 -4.14 -5.89 -12.42
C ALA A 145 -4.59 -7.35 -12.36
N ARG A 146 -4.29 -8.13 -13.42
CA ARG A 146 -4.62 -9.55 -13.51
C ARG A 146 -3.74 -10.43 -12.63
N ALA A 147 -2.45 -10.10 -12.53
CA ALA A 147 -1.48 -10.89 -11.79
C ALA A 147 -1.68 -10.75 -10.27
N VAL A 148 -1.88 -9.53 -9.78
CA VAL A 148 -2.01 -9.25 -8.34
C VAL A 148 -3.41 -9.57 -7.79
N ASN A 149 -4.46 -9.44 -8.62
CA ASN A 149 -5.84 -9.82 -8.29
C ASN A 149 -6.36 -9.28 -6.94
N CYS A 150 -5.95 -8.06 -6.57
CA CYS A 150 -6.42 -7.39 -5.36
C CYS A 150 -7.88 -6.90 -5.48
N SER A 151 -8.57 -6.82 -4.36
CA SER A 151 -9.91 -6.22 -4.24
C SER A 151 -9.94 -4.76 -4.67
N ILE A 152 -8.83 -4.04 -4.44
CA ILE A 152 -8.63 -2.66 -4.90
C ILE A 152 -7.33 -2.59 -5.72
N PHE A 153 -7.42 -2.07 -6.95
CA PHE A 153 -6.25 -1.81 -7.79
C PHE A 153 -6.30 -0.38 -8.35
N VAL A 154 -5.45 0.50 -7.82
CA VAL A 154 -5.39 1.91 -8.19
C VAL A 154 -4.30 2.16 -9.23
N LYS A 155 -4.60 2.99 -10.24
CA LYS A 155 -3.69 3.26 -11.37
C LYS A 155 -3.47 4.76 -11.46
N ASN A 156 -2.22 5.19 -11.41
CA ASN A 156 -1.83 6.61 -11.57
C ASN A 156 -2.49 7.59 -10.57
N ALA A 157 -2.83 7.12 -9.38
CA ALA A 157 -3.37 7.91 -8.29
C ALA A 157 -2.91 7.33 -6.95
N PRO A 158 -2.90 8.12 -5.86
CA PRO A 158 -2.66 7.59 -4.52
C PRO A 158 -3.69 6.52 -4.17
N SER A 159 -3.33 5.53 -3.35
CA SER A 159 -4.23 4.42 -3.02
C SER A 159 -5.60 4.83 -2.48
N ALA A 160 -5.69 5.98 -1.78
CA ALA A 160 -6.92 6.56 -1.25
C ALA A 160 -8.00 6.84 -2.32
N ALA A 161 -7.60 6.98 -3.59
CA ALA A 161 -8.55 7.05 -4.70
C ALA A 161 -9.40 5.77 -4.82
N GLY A 162 -8.87 4.62 -4.41
CA GLY A 162 -9.60 3.36 -4.34
C GLY A 162 -10.75 3.34 -3.33
N THR A 163 -10.81 4.33 -2.42
CA THR A 163 -11.91 4.50 -1.44
C THR A 163 -12.76 5.75 -1.72
N GLY A 164 -12.69 6.29 -2.94
CA GLY A 164 -13.49 7.45 -3.37
C GLY A 164 -12.89 8.82 -3.06
N LEU A 165 -11.66 8.90 -2.52
CA LEU A 165 -10.99 10.19 -2.32
C LEU A 165 -10.29 10.63 -3.61
N ASN A 166 -10.91 11.52 -4.38
CA ASN A 166 -10.46 11.94 -5.72
C ASN A 166 -10.37 10.76 -6.72
N GLY A 167 -11.19 9.73 -6.51
CA GLY A 167 -11.40 8.62 -7.44
C GLY A 167 -12.89 8.33 -7.57
N GLU A 168 -13.31 7.78 -8.71
CA GLU A 168 -14.70 7.38 -8.94
C GLU A 168 -15.11 6.23 -8.02
N GLY A 169 -16.39 6.20 -7.62
CA GLY A 169 -16.97 5.15 -6.77
C GLY A 169 -17.42 5.65 -5.40
N TYR A 170 -17.97 4.74 -4.59
CA TYR A 170 -18.40 5.02 -3.22
C TYR A 170 -17.28 4.72 -2.21
N THR A 171 -17.39 5.29 -1.01
CA THR A 171 -16.46 5.04 0.10
C THR A 171 -16.90 3.85 0.94
N SER A 172 -15.94 3.03 1.35
CA SER A 172 -16.12 1.99 2.38
C SER A 172 -14.84 1.84 3.20
N TRP A 173 -15.01 1.68 4.52
CA TRP A 173 -13.92 1.39 5.46
C TRP A 173 -13.94 -0.08 5.91
N THR A 174 -14.76 -0.90 5.27
CA THR A 174 -14.80 -2.36 5.47
C THR A 174 -14.61 -3.00 4.11
N ILE A 175 -13.38 -3.44 3.86
CA ILE A 175 -12.95 -4.10 2.63
C ILE A 175 -12.85 -5.59 2.93
N ALA A 176 -13.77 -6.36 2.36
CA ALA A 176 -13.93 -7.78 2.62
C ALA A 176 -13.23 -8.59 1.51
N SER A 177 -11.90 -8.61 1.53
CA SER A 177 -11.09 -9.35 0.56
C SER A 177 -11.24 -10.87 0.69
N PRO A 178 -11.14 -11.48 1.90
CA PRO A 178 -11.18 -12.94 2.03
C PRO A 178 -12.51 -13.58 1.65
N THR A 179 -13.62 -12.88 1.92
CA THR A 179 -14.99 -13.37 1.66
C THR A 179 -15.54 -12.93 0.30
N GLY A 180 -14.88 -11.97 -0.36
CA GLY A 180 -15.12 -11.61 -1.76
C GLY A 180 -16.18 -10.52 -2.00
N GLU A 181 -16.76 -9.92 -0.95
CA GLU A 181 -17.66 -8.77 -1.11
C GLU A 181 -16.92 -7.49 -1.54
N GLY A 182 -15.59 -7.44 -1.38
CA GLY A 182 -14.78 -6.29 -1.75
C GLY A 182 -15.17 -5.06 -0.90
N MET A 183 -15.41 -3.92 -1.55
CA MET A 183 -15.86 -2.72 -0.83
C MET A 183 -17.31 -2.89 -0.35
N THR A 184 -17.50 -3.14 0.95
CA THR A 184 -18.84 -3.39 1.49
C THR A 184 -19.74 -2.15 1.39
N CYS A 185 -21.05 -2.38 1.30
CA CYS A 185 -22.09 -1.37 1.15
C CYS A 185 -23.41 -1.95 1.69
N ALA A 186 -24.49 -1.16 1.75
CA ALA A 186 -25.77 -1.60 2.31
C ALA A 186 -26.28 -2.95 1.75
N ARG A 187 -26.02 -3.25 0.47
CA ARG A 187 -26.42 -4.52 -0.17
C ARG A 187 -25.78 -5.75 0.49
N HIS A 188 -24.53 -5.63 0.94
CA HIS A 188 -23.77 -6.73 1.54
C HIS A 188 -24.29 -7.12 2.94
N PHE A 189 -25.07 -6.23 3.56
CA PHE A 189 -25.70 -6.45 4.87
C PHE A 189 -27.19 -6.76 4.77
N ALA A 190 -27.67 -7.08 3.56
CA ALA A 190 -29.06 -7.42 3.29
C ALA A 190 -29.19 -8.84 2.74
N ARG A 191 -30.30 -9.52 3.07
CA ARG A 191 -30.63 -10.84 2.52
C ARG A 191 -31.39 -10.67 1.21
N ALA A 192 -30.87 -11.22 0.12
CA ALA A 192 -31.62 -11.31 -1.13
C ALA A 192 -32.86 -12.19 -0.92
N ARG A 193 -34.05 -11.67 -1.25
CA ARG A 193 -35.31 -12.41 -1.18
C ARG A 193 -35.89 -12.53 -2.59
N ARG A 194 -36.14 -13.76 -3.03
CA ARG A 194 -36.92 -14.04 -4.25
C ARG A 194 -38.36 -14.28 -3.84
N CYS A 195 -39.28 -13.51 -4.42
CA CYS A 195 -40.72 -13.72 -4.27
C CYS A 195 -41.28 -14.10 -5.65
N VAL A 196 -42.02 -15.20 -5.72
CA VAL A 196 -42.61 -15.69 -6.98
C VAL A 196 -44.12 -15.67 -6.82
N LEU A 197 -44.80 -14.95 -7.73
CA LEU A 197 -46.24 -15.06 -7.89
C LEU A 197 -46.51 -16.02 -9.07
N HIS A 198 -46.99 -17.22 -8.78
CA HIS A 198 -47.32 -18.23 -9.79
C HIS A 198 -48.69 -17.93 -10.40
N ASP A 199 -48.82 -18.11 -11.72
CA ASP A 199 -50.06 -17.96 -12.51
C ASP A 199 -50.77 -16.60 -12.43
N ALA A 200 -50.13 -15.55 -11.91
CA ALA A 200 -50.68 -14.19 -11.85
C ALA A 200 -49.62 -13.10 -12.10
N PHE A 201 -50.07 -11.86 -12.32
CA PHE A 201 -49.24 -10.69 -12.71
C PHE A 201 -48.35 -10.89 -13.95
N ARG A 202 -48.76 -11.77 -14.86
CA ARG A 202 -48.27 -11.77 -16.24
C ARG A 202 -49.14 -10.81 -17.07
N ILE A 203 -48.68 -9.57 -17.21
CA ILE A 203 -49.44 -8.46 -17.83
C ILE A 203 -49.19 -8.30 -19.35
N VAL A 204 -48.53 -9.27 -19.99
CA VAL A 204 -48.54 -9.63 -21.43
C VAL A 204 -48.03 -11.05 -21.62
#